data_AF-A0A9E3TQ17-F1
#
_entry.id   AF-A0A9E3TQ17-F1
#
_cell.length_a   1.000
_cell.length_b   1.000
_cell.length_c   1.000
_cell.angle_alpha   90.00
_cell.angle_beta   90.00
_cell.angle_gamma   90.00
#
_symmetry.space_group_name_H-M   'P 1'
#
loop_
_entity.id
_entity.type
_entity.pdbx_description
1 polymer ?
#
loop_
_entity_poly.entity_id
_entity_poly.type
_entity_poly.pdbx_seq_one_letter_code
_entity_poly.pdbx_strand_id
1 'polypeptide(L)'
;MNYKLFNGFGLLSFLLVNFAVAQNRTADIPYVEQGHERQVLDVYTPDKISATSLPVMFWIHGGGWQVGDKSDVALKPKVLTERGFIFVSTNYRLLPDVTMDVLIRDVATSLGWVHKNIAKYGGDPKRIFVGGHSAGAQLAALVCIDDRYLKEQGVSFDVLKGCIPVDGDTYDIPKIIMTAEHRQALYGGKMFTFGHRQKFGNDPEKHVDFSAVTHVAQDKGIPPFLLLYFPGNPDTRAQSQRLEALLIEAKVPATAYGKSDSNHSRLNNDLGKPDDPATEEMYKFLDALVGGE
;
A
#
# COMPACT_ATOMS: atom_id res chain seq x y z
N MET A 1 -4.61 51.15 57.41
CA MET A 1 -5.72 51.15 56.45
C MET A 1 -5.14 51.07 55.04
N ASN A 2 -5.27 49.90 54.41
CA ASN A 2 -5.14 49.55 52.98
C ASN A 2 -3.81 49.78 52.22
N TYR A 3 -2.97 48.75 52.17
CA TYR A 3 -2.11 48.46 51.01
C TYR A 3 -2.87 47.52 50.05
N LYS A 4 -3.11 47.94 48.81
CA LYS A 4 -3.67 47.07 47.76
C LYS A 4 -2.53 46.29 47.09
N LEU A 5 -2.58 44.97 47.21
CA LEU A 5 -1.79 44.01 46.45
C LEU A 5 -2.28 43.94 44.99
N PHE A 6 -1.37 44.12 44.04
CA PHE A 6 -1.58 43.76 42.63
C PHE A 6 -1.09 42.33 42.43
N ASN A 7 -2.01 41.39 42.17
CA ASN A 7 -1.68 40.04 41.69
C ASN A 7 -1.57 40.07 40.16
N GLY A 8 -0.35 40.00 39.64
CA GLY A 8 -0.09 39.73 38.23
C GLY A 8 -0.07 38.21 38.00
N PHE A 9 -1.09 37.68 37.33
CA PHE A 9 -1.06 36.34 36.76
C PHE A 9 -0.24 36.38 35.47
N GLY A 10 0.97 35.81 35.50
CA GLY A 10 1.75 35.54 34.30
C GLY A 10 1.24 34.28 33.61
N LEU A 11 0.58 34.44 32.45
CA LEU A 11 0.28 33.33 31.56
C LEU A 11 1.57 32.93 30.84
N LEU A 12 2.16 31.78 31.20
CA LEU A 12 3.20 31.15 30.38
C LEU A 12 2.52 30.46 29.19
N SER A 13 2.53 31.14 28.04
CA SER A 13 2.18 30.53 26.76
C SER A 13 3.35 29.66 26.29
N PHE A 14 3.19 28.34 26.37
CA PHE A 14 4.03 27.40 25.63
C PHE A 14 3.68 27.52 24.14
N LEU A 15 4.50 28.24 23.38
CA LEU A 15 4.49 28.19 21.92
C LEU A 15 5.01 26.81 21.49
N LEU A 16 4.08 25.90 21.18
CA LEU A 16 4.39 24.73 20.37
C LEU A 16 4.75 25.23 18.97
N VAL A 17 6.05 25.32 18.69
CA VAL A 17 6.55 25.56 17.34
C VAL A 17 6.32 24.27 16.55
N ASN A 18 5.24 24.23 15.77
CA ASN A 18 5.08 23.24 14.71
C ASN A 18 6.16 23.52 13.65
N PHE A 19 7.30 22.85 13.78
CA PHE A 19 8.21 22.73 12.64
C PHE A 19 7.52 21.83 11.62
N ALA A 20 6.95 22.44 10.59
CA ALA A 20 6.70 21.71 9.35
C ALA A 20 8.06 21.18 8.90
N VAL A 21 8.30 19.89 9.07
CA VAL A 21 9.45 19.24 8.43
C VAL A 21 9.14 19.26 6.95
N ALA A 22 9.99 19.93 6.16
CA ALA A 22 9.87 19.80 4.73
C ALA A 22 10.31 18.38 4.33
N GLN A 23 9.90 17.98 3.15
CA GLN A 23 10.14 16.67 2.59
C GLN A 23 11.02 16.85 1.36
N ASN A 24 12.06 16.04 1.25
CA ASN A 24 12.85 15.94 0.04
C ASN A 24 12.30 14.83 -0.86
N ARG A 25 12.24 15.07 -2.17
CA ARG A 25 11.86 14.07 -3.18
C ARG A 25 13.00 13.91 -4.16
N THR A 26 13.51 12.69 -4.28
CA THR A 26 14.36 12.27 -5.40
C THR A 26 13.46 11.54 -6.39
N ALA A 27 13.23 12.13 -7.56
CA ALA A 27 12.26 11.64 -8.53
C ALA A 27 12.89 10.83 -9.67
N ASP A 28 12.06 10.02 -10.33
CA ASP A 28 12.33 9.33 -11.59
C ASP A 28 13.59 8.45 -11.55
N ILE A 29 13.80 7.79 -10.41
CA ILE A 29 14.95 6.91 -10.22
C ILE A 29 14.69 5.60 -10.96
N PRO A 30 15.50 5.23 -11.95
CA PRO A 30 15.32 3.97 -12.67
C PRO A 30 15.63 2.79 -11.74
N TYR A 31 14.69 1.85 -11.65
CA TYR A 31 14.92 0.58 -10.95
C TYR A 31 15.40 -0.55 -11.88
N VAL A 32 15.34 -0.33 -13.20
CA VAL A 32 15.99 -1.14 -14.24
C VAL A 32 16.95 -0.25 -15.02
N GLU A 33 18.22 -0.64 -15.11
CA GLU A 33 19.20 0.10 -15.90
C GLU A 33 18.82 0.06 -17.38
N GLN A 34 18.75 1.24 -18.02
CA GLN A 34 18.30 1.40 -19.41
C GLN A 34 16.91 0.75 -19.67
N GLY A 35 16.07 0.70 -18.65
CA GLY A 35 14.72 0.14 -18.72
C GLY A 35 13.70 1.03 -19.44
N HIS A 36 12.46 0.56 -19.43
CA HIS A 36 11.31 1.33 -19.92
C HIS A 36 11.12 2.62 -19.11
N GLU A 37 10.55 3.68 -19.71
CA GLU A 37 10.34 4.97 -19.03
C GLU A 37 9.46 4.89 -17.77
N ARG A 38 8.59 3.88 -17.70
CA ARG A 38 7.76 3.57 -16.53
C ARG A 38 8.48 2.75 -15.45
N GLN A 39 9.69 2.25 -15.71
CA GLN A 39 10.47 1.50 -14.73
C GLN A 39 11.25 2.43 -13.79
N VAL A 40 10.50 3.34 -13.17
CA VAL A 40 11.00 4.39 -12.28
C VAL A 40 10.22 4.45 -10.97
N LEU A 41 10.88 4.93 -9.93
CA LEU A 41 10.29 5.19 -8.62
C LEU A 41 10.73 6.55 -8.08
N ASP A 42 10.00 7.06 -7.11
CA ASP A 42 10.36 8.26 -6.35
C ASP A 42 10.65 7.88 -4.90
N VAL A 43 11.69 8.48 -4.33
CA VAL A 43 12.02 8.36 -2.91
C VAL A 43 11.78 9.69 -2.22
N TYR A 44 10.96 9.66 -1.16
CA TYR A 44 10.64 10.79 -0.32
C TYR A 44 11.27 10.59 1.05
N THR A 45 12.07 11.55 1.50
CA THR A 45 12.77 11.51 2.79
C THR A 45 12.36 12.70 3.66
N PRO A 46 12.47 12.58 4.99
CA PRO A 46 12.46 13.76 5.86
C PRO A 46 13.59 14.73 5.48
N ASP A 47 13.42 16.02 5.78
CA ASP A 47 14.46 17.04 5.60
C ASP A 47 15.79 16.69 6.28
N LYS A 48 15.68 16.11 7.47
CA LYS A 48 16.83 15.69 8.28
C LYS A 48 16.81 14.18 8.39
N ILE A 49 17.68 13.54 7.61
CA ILE A 49 17.94 12.11 7.77
C ILE A 49 18.64 11.94 9.11
N SER A 50 17.96 11.28 10.05
CA SER A 50 18.54 10.97 11.36
C SER A 50 19.69 9.97 11.23
N ALA A 51 20.56 9.87 12.23
CA ALA A 51 21.59 8.81 12.27
C ALA A 51 20.96 7.39 12.31
N THR A 52 19.70 7.29 12.72
CA THR A 52 18.94 6.04 12.76
C THR A 52 18.34 5.74 11.39
N SER A 53 18.49 4.49 10.95
CA SER A 53 17.84 3.99 9.74
C SER A 53 16.33 3.94 9.95
N LEU A 54 15.54 4.41 8.98
CA LEU A 54 14.08 4.60 9.12
C LEU A 54 13.30 3.47 8.43
N PRO A 55 12.15 3.02 8.96
CA PRO A 55 11.28 2.10 8.23
C PRO A 55 10.83 2.68 6.89
N VAL A 56 10.53 1.82 5.92
CA VAL A 56 10.21 2.20 4.54
C VAL A 56 8.77 1.84 4.22
N MET A 57 7.98 2.78 3.71
CA MET A 57 6.70 2.51 3.07
C MET A 57 6.89 2.46 1.55
N PHE A 58 6.68 1.29 0.94
CA PHE A 58 6.68 1.09 -0.51
C PHE A 58 5.25 1.08 -1.03
N TRP A 59 4.89 2.05 -1.88
CA TRP A 59 3.52 2.30 -2.32
C TRP A 59 3.31 2.06 -3.80
N ILE A 60 2.26 1.29 -4.12
CA ILE A 60 1.90 0.89 -5.48
C ILE A 60 0.60 1.61 -5.89
N HIS A 61 0.67 2.40 -6.97
CA HIS A 61 -0.49 3.16 -7.44
C HIS A 61 -1.59 2.25 -8.03
N GLY A 62 -2.82 2.76 -8.02
CA GLY A 62 -3.99 2.12 -8.63
C GLY A 62 -4.14 2.42 -10.12
N GLY A 63 -5.37 2.39 -10.65
CA GLY A 63 -5.64 2.69 -12.07
C GLY A 63 -5.94 1.45 -12.93
N GLY A 64 -6.42 0.37 -12.31
CA GLY A 64 -6.91 -0.81 -13.04
C GLY A 64 -5.87 -1.44 -13.96
N TRP A 65 -4.58 -1.38 -13.59
CA TRP A 65 -3.43 -1.87 -14.35
C TRP A 65 -3.24 -1.23 -15.73
N GLN A 66 -4.04 -0.21 -16.08
CA GLN A 66 -4.09 0.39 -17.43
C GLN A 66 -3.73 1.88 -17.42
N VAL A 67 -3.84 2.53 -16.27
CA VAL A 67 -3.48 3.95 -16.06
C VAL A 67 -2.88 4.12 -14.66
N GLY A 68 -2.53 5.35 -14.31
CA GLY A 68 -2.02 5.74 -13.00
C GLY A 68 -0.54 6.07 -13.03
N ASP A 69 -0.08 6.73 -11.96
CA ASP A 69 1.30 7.15 -11.82
C ASP A 69 1.78 7.14 -10.35
N LYS A 70 3.08 7.01 -10.13
CA LYS A 70 3.74 7.10 -8.82
C LYS A 70 3.54 8.43 -8.11
N SER A 71 3.06 9.46 -8.80
CA SER A 71 2.62 10.74 -8.21
C SER A 71 1.22 10.67 -7.55
N ASP A 72 0.45 9.60 -7.73
CA ASP A 72 -0.89 9.40 -7.15
C ASP A 72 -0.87 9.01 -5.66
N VAL A 73 -0.17 9.81 -4.85
CA VAL A 73 0.15 9.49 -3.45
C VAL A 73 -0.51 10.42 -2.43
N ALA A 74 -1.13 11.53 -2.87
CA ALA A 74 -1.81 12.51 -2.02
C ALA A 74 -0.95 12.94 -0.81
N LEU A 75 -1.50 12.91 0.41
CA LEU A 75 -0.78 13.32 1.63
C LEU A 75 0.16 12.25 2.19
N LYS A 76 0.06 11.00 1.73
CA LYS A 76 0.77 9.84 2.30
C LYS A 76 2.28 10.04 2.44
N PRO A 77 3.03 10.57 1.44
CA PRO A 77 4.45 10.77 1.59
C PRO A 77 4.73 11.74 2.74
N LYS A 78 4.07 12.91 2.73
CA LYS A 78 4.30 13.97 3.71
C LYS A 78 4.12 13.45 5.14
N VAL A 79 2.95 12.86 5.41
CA VAL A 79 2.60 12.44 6.77
C VAL A 79 3.43 11.25 7.25
N LEU A 80 3.84 10.34 6.36
CA LEU A 80 4.70 9.23 6.74
C LEU A 80 6.15 9.68 6.96
N THR A 81 6.66 10.62 6.16
CA THR A 81 7.99 11.23 6.43
C THR A 81 7.99 12.04 7.72
N GLU A 82 6.90 12.76 8.04
CA GLU A 82 6.70 13.43 9.35
C GLU A 82 6.71 12.44 10.52
N ARG A 83 6.30 11.19 10.28
CA ARG A 83 6.32 10.09 11.25
C ARG A 83 7.60 9.26 11.25
N GLY A 84 8.64 9.70 10.55
CA GLY A 84 9.94 9.01 10.54
C GLY A 84 9.99 7.78 9.64
N PHE A 85 9.22 7.76 8.54
CA PHE A 85 9.40 6.78 7.46
C PHE A 85 10.16 7.37 6.27
N ILE A 86 10.81 6.51 5.51
CA ILE A 86 11.06 6.78 4.09
C ILE A 86 9.81 6.34 3.31
N PHE A 87 9.34 7.17 2.40
CA PHE A 87 8.24 6.79 1.51
C PHE A 87 8.76 6.59 0.10
N VAL A 88 8.40 5.49 -0.54
CA VAL A 88 8.77 5.17 -1.91
C VAL A 88 7.49 4.92 -2.69
N SER A 89 7.29 5.59 -3.83
CA SER A 89 6.22 5.25 -4.78
C SER A 89 6.78 4.79 -6.10
N THR A 90 6.18 3.77 -6.69
CA THR A 90 6.71 3.11 -7.88
C THR A 90 5.74 3.18 -9.06
N ASN A 91 6.29 3.33 -10.27
CA ASN A 91 5.59 3.03 -11.51
C ASN A 91 5.89 1.60 -11.96
N TYR A 92 4.98 1.04 -12.72
CA TYR A 92 5.12 -0.24 -13.42
C TYR A 92 4.54 -0.08 -14.83
N ARG A 93 4.95 -0.94 -15.77
CA ARG A 93 4.36 -0.93 -17.12
C ARG A 93 2.90 -1.35 -17.08
N LEU A 94 2.10 -0.87 -18.02
CA LEU A 94 0.64 -0.98 -17.98
C LEU A 94 0.13 -1.93 -19.07
N LEU A 95 -1.06 -2.48 -18.83
CA LEU A 95 -1.84 -3.15 -19.87
C LEU A 95 -2.37 -2.12 -20.89
N PRO A 96 -2.47 -2.48 -22.19
CA PRO A 96 -2.14 -3.78 -22.79
C PRO A 96 -0.69 -3.89 -23.29
N ASP A 97 0.15 -2.88 -23.05
CA ASP A 97 1.52 -2.82 -23.60
C ASP A 97 2.43 -3.94 -23.06
N VAL A 98 2.12 -4.44 -21.85
CA VAL A 98 2.72 -5.64 -21.27
C VAL A 98 1.65 -6.62 -20.78
N THR A 99 2.06 -7.81 -20.36
CA THR A 99 1.17 -8.78 -19.71
C THR A 99 1.07 -8.52 -18.20
N MET A 100 0.03 -9.07 -17.55
CA MET A 100 -0.12 -9.02 -16.08
C MET A 100 1.11 -9.59 -15.35
N ASP A 101 1.68 -10.66 -15.89
CA ASP A 101 2.89 -11.29 -15.37
C ASP A 101 4.10 -10.34 -15.38
N VAL A 102 4.29 -9.61 -16.49
CA VAL A 102 5.37 -8.64 -16.64
C VAL A 102 5.22 -7.46 -15.69
N LEU A 103 4.02 -6.91 -15.53
CA LEU A 103 3.81 -5.78 -14.63
C LEU A 103 3.90 -6.17 -13.15
N ILE A 104 3.55 -7.41 -12.76
CA ILE A 104 3.80 -7.92 -11.40
C ILE A 104 5.31 -7.99 -11.15
N ARG A 105 6.09 -8.48 -12.12
CA ARG A 105 7.55 -8.51 -12.04
C ARG A 105 8.19 -7.13 -12.00
N ASP A 106 7.61 -6.13 -12.67
CA ASP A 106 8.07 -4.74 -12.55
C ASP A 106 7.96 -4.24 -11.09
N VAL A 107 6.83 -4.48 -10.43
CA VAL A 107 6.63 -4.12 -9.01
C VAL A 107 7.64 -4.85 -8.12
N ALA A 108 7.82 -6.15 -8.31
CA ALA A 108 8.79 -6.94 -7.55
C ALA A 108 10.23 -6.44 -7.76
N THR A 109 10.62 -6.14 -9.00
CA THR A 109 11.93 -5.57 -9.36
C THR A 109 12.13 -4.21 -8.69
N SER A 110 11.09 -3.37 -8.66
CA SER A 110 11.13 -2.09 -7.95
C SER A 110 11.34 -2.27 -6.45
N LEU A 111 10.67 -3.23 -5.81
CA LEU A 111 10.88 -3.55 -4.39
C LEU A 111 12.28 -4.12 -4.15
N GLY A 112 12.79 -4.96 -5.05
CA GLY A 112 14.17 -5.46 -5.06
C GLY A 112 15.19 -4.32 -5.11
N TRP A 113 14.93 -3.30 -5.93
CA TRP A 113 15.75 -2.09 -5.95
C TRP A 113 15.72 -1.37 -4.61
N VAL A 114 14.54 -1.20 -3.99
CA VAL A 114 14.39 -0.58 -2.67
C VAL A 114 15.22 -1.35 -1.63
N HIS A 115 15.05 -2.67 -1.54
CA HIS A 115 15.83 -3.51 -0.62
C HIS A 115 17.35 -3.32 -0.81
N LYS A 116 17.84 -3.22 -2.06
CA LYS A 116 19.27 -3.05 -2.35
C LYS A 116 19.80 -1.65 -2.09
N ASN A 117 18.96 -0.61 -2.20
CA ASN A 117 19.44 0.77 -2.32
C ASN A 117 18.96 1.71 -1.22
N ILE A 118 17.88 1.41 -0.50
CA ILE A 118 17.18 2.42 0.32
C ILE A 118 18.01 2.95 1.50
N ALA A 119 19.02 2.20 1.93
CA ALA A 119 20.02 2.62 2.92
C ALA A 119 20.69 3.95 2.55
N LYS A 120 20.94 4.23 1.26
CA LYS A 120 21.54 5.50 0.80
C LYS A 120 20.61 6.72 0.97
N TYR A 121 19.32 6.47 1.18
CA TYR A 121 18.32 7.51 1.47
C TYR A 121 17.92 7.51 2.96
N GLY A 122 18.66 6.80 3.82
CA GLY A 122 18.39 6.70 5.25
C GLY A 122 17.32 5.67 5.64
N GLY A 123 16.82 4.86 4.69
CA GLY A 123 15.86 3.80 4.98
C GLY A 123 16.52 2.50 5.41
N ASP A 124 15.80 1.71 6.20
CA ASP A 124 16.21 0.39 6.65
C ASP A 124 15.72 -0.66 5.66
N PRO A 125 16.61 -1.33 4.90
CA PRO A 125 16.20 -2.33 3.93
C PRO A 125 15.54 -3.55 4.58
N LYS A 126 15.65 -3.73 5.90
CA LYS A 126 15.05 -4.84 6.65
C LYS A 126 13.72 -4.48 7.30
N ARG A 127 13.20 -3.26 7.13
CA ARG A 127 11.91 -2.82 7.69
C ARG A 127 11.05 -2.16 6.63
N ILE A 128 10.57 -2.97 5.68
CA ILE A 128 9.76 -2.53 4.55
C ILE A 128 8.29 -2.86 4.80
N PHE A 129 7.43 -1.85 4.71
CA PHE A 129 5.98 -1.98 4.64
C PHE A 129 5.56 -1.79 3.19
N VAL A 130 4.58 -2.57 2.74
CA VAL A 130 4.07 -2.50 1.36
C VAL A 130 2.62 -2.04 1.41
N GLY A 131 2.28 -1.03 0.62
CA GLY A 131 0.92 -0.53 0.50
C GLY A 131 0.56 -0.31 -0.96
N GLY A 132 -0.74 -0.19 -1.22
CA GLY A 132 -1.19 0.15 -2.56
C GLY A 132 -2.69 0.32 -2.62
N HIS A 133 -3.17 0.98 -3.66
CA HIS A 133 -4.59 1.27 -3.85
C HIS A 133 -5.16 0.55 -5.07
N SER A 134 -6.38 0.01 -4.96
CA SER A 134 -7.12 -0.56 -6.10
C SER A 134 -6.33 -1.69 -6.78
N ALA A 135 -5.98 -1.56 -8.06
CA ALA A 135 -5.03 -2.45 -8.74
C ALA A 135 -3.70 -2.61 -7.99
N GLY A 136 -3.16 -1.53 -7.43
CA GLY A 136 -1.96 -1.57 -6.59
C GLY A 136 -2.17 -2.29 -5.26
N ALA A 137 -3.39 -2.34 -4.72
CA ALA A 137 -3.72 -3.13 -3.53
C ALA A 137 -3.64 -4.63 -3.83
N GLN A 138 -4.13 -5.06 -5.00
CA GLN A 138 -3.98 -6.44 -5.47
C GLN A 138 -2.50 -6.80 -5.68
N LEU A 139 -1.73 -5.92 -6.30
CA LEU A 139 -0.29 -6.13 -6.51
C LEU A 139 0.48 -6.21 -5.19
N ALA A 140 0.19 -5.30 -4.24
CA ALA A 140 0.74 -5.31 -2.88
C ALA A 140 0.47 -6.64 -2.18
N ALA A 141 -0.79 -7.07 -2.15
CA ALA A 141 -1.16 -8.33 -1.51
C ALA A 141 -0.46 -9.53 -2.16
N LEU A 142 -0.40 -9.57 -3.50
CA LEU A 142 0.23 -10.67 -4.24
C LEU A 142 1.73 -10.75 -3.93
N VAL A 143 2.49 -9.65 -4.01
CA VAL A 143 3.95 -9.70 -3.76
C VAL A 143 4.30 -9.93 -2.28
N CYS A 144 3.38 -9.66 -1.36
CA CYS A 144 3.54 -9.96 0.07
C CYS A 144 3.14 -11.39 0.45
N ILE A 145 2.43 -12.13 -0.42
CA ILE A 145 1.95 -13.49 -0.13
C ILE A 145 2.64 -14.53 -1.02
N ASP A 146 2.88 -14.20 -2.29
CA ASP A 146 3.61 -15.03 -3.23
C ASP A 146 5.10 -14.66 -3.31
N ASP A 147 5.91 -15.43 -2.61
CA ASP A 147 7.35 -15.20 -2.43
C ASP A 147 8.18 -15.41 -3.70
N ARG A 148 7.63 -16.06 -4.73
CA ARG A 148 8.33 -16.31 -6.00
C ARG A 148 8.87 -15.02 -6.60
N TYR A 149 8.04 -13.97 -6.65
CA TYR A 149 8.41 -12.69 -7.25
C TYR A 149 9.55 -11.98 -6.50
N LEU A 150 9.55 -12.01 -5.17
CA LEU A 150 10.61 -11.39 -4.38
C LEU A 150 11.87 -12.26 -4.33
N LYS A 151 11.74 -13.59 -4.34
CA LYS A 151 12.86 -14.54 -4.48
C LYS A 151 13.63 -14.34 -5.79
N GLU A 152 12.94 -14.06 -6.89
CA GLU A 152 13.58 -13.70 -8.18
C GLU A 152 14.49 -12.46 -8.05
N GLN A 153 14.20 -11.57 -7.09
CA GLN A 153 14.99 -10.37 -6.81
C GLN A 153 15.98 -10.55 -5.65
N GLY A 154 16.12 -11.76 -5.10
CA GLY A 154 16.95 -12.03 -3.93
C GLY A 154 16.44 -11.38 -2.64
N VAL A 155 15.15 -11.07 -2.55
CA VAL A 155 14.50 -10.49 -1.38
C VAL A 155 13.72 -11.57 -0.63
N SER A 156 13.99 -11.71 0.66
CA SER A 156 13.26 -12.61 1.54
C SER A 156 12.11 -11.88 2.24
N PHE A 157 11.05 -12.59 2.61
CA PHE A 157 9.89 -12.00 3.30
C PHE A 157 10.21 -11.47 4.71
N ASP A 158 11.32 -11.88 5.32
CA ASP A 158 11.77 -11.39 6.63
C ASP A 158 12.00 -9.87 6.67
N VAL A 159 12.25 -9.24 5.51
CA VAL A 159 12.38 -7.78 5.40
C VAL A 159 11.04 -7.05 5.39
N LEU A 160 9.95 -7.75 5.09
CA LEU A 160 8.60 -7.20 5.06
C LEU A 160 7.99 -7.19 6.46
N LYS A 161 7.49 -6.04 6.90
CA LYS A 161 6.94 -5.85 8.25
C LYS A 161 5.43 -5.69 8.29
N GLY A 162 4.81 -5.30 7.17
CA GLY A 162 3.36 -5.23 7.06
C GLY A 162 2.91 -4.94 5.64
N CYS A 163 1.68 -5.35 5.33
CA CYS A 163 1.01 -5.05 4.07
C CYS A 163 -0.29 -4.26 4.30
N ILE A 164 -0.49 -3.16 3.57
CA ILE A 164 -1.66 -2.27 3.69
C ILE A 164 -2.33 -2.12 2.33
N PRO A 165 -3.06 -3.14 1.84
CA PRO A 165 -3.81 -3.03 0.61
C PRO A 165 -5.09 -2.21 0.85
N VAL A 166 -5.34 -1.22 -0.03
CA VAL A 166 -6.42 -0.25 0.10
C VAL A 166 -7.42 -0.40 -1.05
N ASP A 167 -8.59 -0.89 -0.72
CA ASP A 167 -9.78 -1.03 -1.57
C ASP A 167 -9.55 -1.83 -2.87
N GLY A 168 -8.83 -2.95 -2.76
CA GLY A 168 -8.71 -3.95 -3.82
C GLY A 168 -9.94 -4.87 -3.92
N ASP A 169 -10.29 -5.24 -5.15
CA ASP A 169 -11.44 -6.11 -5.49
C ASP A 169 -11.03 -7.45 -6.14
N THR A 170 -9.73 -7.76 -6.14
CA THR A 170 -9.12 -8.79 -7.00
C THR A 170 -8.12 -9.68 -6.26
N TYR A 171 -8.27 -9.86 -4.94
CA TYR A 171 -7.44 -10.81 -4.19
C TYR A 171 -7.76 -12.27 -4.58
N ASP A 172 -9.02 -12.54 -4.97
CA ASP A 172 -9.52 -13.76 -5.59
C ASP A 172 -10.16 -13.43 -6.95
N ILE A 173 -9.37 -13.57 -8.02
CA ILE A 173 -9.75 -13.24 -9.40
C ILE A 173 -10.88 -14.15 -9.90
N PRO A 174 -10.85 -15.49 -9.72
CA PRO A 174 -11.97 -16.35 -10.10
C PRO A 174 -13.30 -15.92 -9.47
N LYS A 175 -13.31 -15.56 -8.19
CA LYS A 175 -14.53 -15.13 -7.49
C LYS A 175 -15.07 -13.80 -8.01
N ILE A 176 -14.22 -12.80 -8.27
CA ILE A 176 -14.73 -11.51 -8.79
C ILE A 176 -15.21 -11.64 -10.24
N ILE A 177 -14.57 -12.49 -11.07
CA ILE A 177 -15.07 -12.81 -12.41
C ILE A 177 -16.43 -13.47 -12.33
N MET A 178 -16.58 -14.51 -11.48
CA MET A 178 -17.85 -15.19 -11.27
C MET A 178 -18.95 -14.22 -10.80
N THR A 179 -18.65 -13.33 -9.86
CA THR A 179 -19.60 -12.31 -9.39
C THR A 179 -20.03 -11.37 -10.51
N ALA A 180 -19.09 -10.89 -11.33
CA ALA A 180 -19.40 -10.01 -12.45
C ALA A 180 -20.26 -10.69 -13.52
N GLU A 181 -19.94 -11.95 -13.86
CA GLU A 181 -20.71 -12.75 -14.81
C GLU A 181 -22.12 -13.06 -14.29
N HIS A 182 -22.25 -13.42 -13.01
CA HIS A 182 -23.55 -13.67 -12.40
C HIS A 182 -24.42 -12.42 -12.39
N ARG A 183 -23.84 -11.26 -12.04
CA ARG A 183 -24.53 -9.96 -12.08
C ARG A 183 -25.01 -9.64 -13.51
N GLN A 184 -24.17 -9.88 -14.52
CA GLN A 184 -24.54 -9.70 -15.91
C GLN A 184 -25.68 -10.64 -16.33
N ALA A 185 -25.61 -11.91 -15.95
CA ALA A 185 -26.64 -12.90 -16.28
C ALA A 185 -28.00 -12.56 -15.64
N LEU A 186 -28.00 -12.04 -14.41
CA LEU A 186 -29.22 -11.67 -13.68
C LEU A 186 -29.88 -10.40 -14.21
N TYR A 187 -29.08 -9.34 -14.42
CA TYR A 187 -29.62 -8.00 -14.69
C TYR A 187 -29.51 -7.59 -16.16
N GLY A 188 -28.88 -8.41 -17.01
CA GLY A 188 -28.57 -8.07 -18.39
C GLY A 188 -27.49 -6.98 -18.51
N GLY A 189 -27.31 -6.46 -19.73
CA GLY A 189 -26.34 -5.41 -20.03
C GLY A 189 -25.02 -5.91 -20.62
N LYS A 190 -24.24 -4.99 -21.19
CA LYS A 190 -22.89 -5.30 -21.67
C LYS A 190 -21.98 -5.52 -20.47
N MET A 191 -21.14 -6.55 -20.52
CA MET A 191 -19.96 -6.59 -19.67
C MET A 191 -19.21 -5.28 -19.83
N PHE A 192 -18.74 -4.70 -18.72
CA PHE A 192 -17.92 -3.51 -18.79
C PHE A 192 -16.78 -3.75 -19.78
N THR A 193 -16.59 -2.80 -20.69
CA THR A 193 -15.55 -2.79 -21.74
C THR A 193 -14.12 -2.69 -21.17
N PHE A 194 -13.97 -2.93 -19.86
CA PHE A 194 -12.73 -2.99 -19.07
C PHE A 194 -12.88 -3.98 -17.89
N GLY A 195 -13.66 -5.04 -18.07
CA GLY A 195 -13.93 -6.07 -17.05
C GLY A 195 -12.72 -6.97 -16.77
N HIS A 196 -12.76 -7.69 -15.64
CA HIS A 196 -11.68 -8.54 -15.17
C HIS A 196 -11.12 -9.52 -16.23
N ARG A 197 -11.97 -10.12 -17.08
CA ARG A 197 -11.51 -11.01 -18.18
C ARG A 197 -10.65 -10.33 -19.24
N GLN A 198 -10.84 -9.05 -19.51
CA GLN A 198 -9.98 -8.35 -20.46
C GLN A 198 -8.59 -8.09 -19.87
N LYS A 199 -8.50 -7.90 -18.55
CA LYS A 199 -7.25 -7.63 -17.83
C LYS A 199 -6.46 -8.90 -17.52
N PHE A 200 -7.15 -9.94 -17.07
CA PHE A 200 -6.55 -11.21 -16.65
C PHE A 200 -6.62 -12.31 -17.72
N GLY A 201 -7.23 -12.04 -18.88
CA GLY A 201 -7.46 -13.03 -19.94
C GLY A 201 -8.54 -14.05 -19.58
N ASN A 202 -8.57 -15.16 -20.32
CA ASN A 202 -9.53 -16.26 -20.15
C ASN A 202 -8.90 -17.55 -19.63
N ASP A 203 -7.66 -17.48 -19.17
CA ASP A 203 -6.91 -18.62 -18.67
C ASP A 203 -7.20 -18.81 -17.16
N PRO A 204 -7.94 -19.86 -16.76
CA PRO A 204 -8.31 -20.07 -15.38
C PRO A 204 -7.10 -20.36 -14.48
N GLU A 205 -6.03 -20.95 -15.02
CA GLU A 205 -4.81 -21.21 -14.25
C GLU A 205 -4.13 -19.89 -13.89
N LYS A 206 -4.08 -18.93 -14.83
CA LYS A 206 -3.57 -17.58 -14.54
C LYS A 206 -4.44 -16.81 -13.57
N HIS A 207 -5.76 -17.00 -13.59
CA HIS A 207 -6.64 -16.36 -12.60
C HIS A 207 -6.32 -16.85 -11.19
N VAL A 208 -6.08 -18.16 -11.03
CA VAL A 208 -5.62 -18.74 -9.77
C VAL A 208 -4.22 -18.23 -9.41
N ASP A 209 -3.29 -18.21 -10.36
CA ASP A 209 -1.89 -17.83 -10.13
C ASP A 209 -1.70 -16.35 -9.76
N PHE A 210 -2.53 -15.44 -10.29
CA PHE A 210 -2.50 -14.02 -9.94
C PHE A 210 -3.36 -13.64 -8.73
N SER A 211 -4.03 -14.61 -8.10
CA SER A 211 -4.86 -14.38 -6.92
C SER A 211 -4.02 -14.51 -5.64
N ALA A 212 -3.92 -13.45 -4.84
CA ALA A 212 -3.19 -13.50 -3.58
C ALA A 212 -3.73 -14.61 -2.64
N VAL A 213 -5.05 -14.83 -2.64
CA VAL A 213 -5.69 -15.82 -1.75
C VAL A 213 -5.25 -17.26 -1.99
N THR A 214 -4.77 -17.61 -3.18
CA THR A 214 -4.40 -19.00 -3.55
C THR A 214 -2.99 -19.35 -3.11
N HIS A 215 -2.19 -18.35 -2.73
CA HIS A 215 -0.80 -18.48 -2.30
C HIS A 215 -0.61 -18.34 -0.79
N VAL A 216 -1.70 -18.11 -0.04
CA VAL A 216 -1.69 -18.05 1.42
C VAL A 216 -1.33 -19.42 1.97
N ALA A 217 -0.29 -19.47 2.81
CA ALA A 217 0.19 -20.69 3.46
C ALA A 217 0.83 -20.35 4.81
N GLN A 218 0.73 -21.29 5.76
CA GLN A 218 1.40 -21.16 7.06
C GLN A 218 2.93 -21.19 6.87
N ASP A 219 3.67 -20.53 7.78
CA ASP A 219 5.13 -20.59 7.91
C ASP A 219 5.92 -20.09 6.68
N LYS A 220 5.27 -19.41 5.72
CA LYS A 220 5.90 -18.79 4.54
C LYS A 220 6.58 -17.45 4.85
N GLY A 221 6.38 -16.92 6.07
CA GLY A 221 6.89 -15.61 6.47
C GLY A 221 6.07 -14.43 5.94
N ILE A 222 4.81 -14.66 5.53
CA ILE A 222 3.88 -13.61 5.09
C ILE A 222 3.77 -12.54 6.21
N PRO A 223 3.96 -11.24 5.91
CA PRO A 223 3.90 -10.19 6.92
C PRO A 223 2.45 -10.00 7.42
N PRO A 224 2.23 -9.35 8.57
CA PRO A 224 0.90 -8.91 9.00
C PRO A 224 0.16 -8.04 7.97
N PHE A 225 -1.17 -8.08 7.94
CA PHE A 225 -2.01 -7.31 7.01
C PHE A 225 -2.99 -6.35 7.72
N LEU A 226 -3.13 -5.15 7.17
CA LEU A 226 -4.26 -4.25 7.40
C LEU A 226 -4.98 -3.98 6.07
N LEU A 227 -6.12 -4.63 5.85
CA LEU A 227 -6.92 -4.43 4.65
C LEU A 227 -7.91 -3.29 4.87
N LEU A 228 -7.71 -2.17 4.19
CA LEU A 228 -8.64 -1.05 4.22
C LEU A 228 -9.61 -1.15 3.05
N TYR A 229 -10.90 -1.00 3.27
CA TYR A 229 -11.88 -1.07 2.17
C TYR A 229 -13.08 -0.14 2.38
N PHE A 230 -13.77 0.20 1.29
CA PHE A 230 -15.03 0.93 1.32
C PHE A 230 -16.20 -0.08 1.36
N PRO A 231 -16.95 -0.19 2.47
CA PRO A 231 -17.98 -1.22 2.63
C PRO A 231 -19.22 -1.01 1.75
N GLY A 232 -19.41 0.19 1.17
CA GLY A 232 -20.49 0.44 0.21
C GLY A 232 -20.24 -0.20 -1.16
N ASN A 233 -19.01 -0.67 -1.43
CA ASN A 233 -18.75 -1.58 -2.53
C ASN A 233 -18.75 -3.04 -1.99
N PRO A 234 -19.77 -3.86 -2.34
CA PRO A 234 -19.85 -5.23 -1.85
C PRO A 234 -18.70 -6.11 -2.33
N ASP A 235 -18.10 -5.79 -3.48
CA ASP A 235 -17.03 -6.57 -4.09
C ASP A 235 -15.71 -6.42 -3.29
N THR A 236 -15.29 -5.17 -2.99
CA THR A 236 -14.08 -4.92 -2.18
C THR A 236 -14.24 -5.41 -0.75
N ARG A 237 -15.45 -5.29 -0.17
CA ARG A 237 -15.77 -5.89 1.14
C ARG A 237 -15.58 -7.40 1.14
N ALA A 238 -16.22 -8.11 0.20
CA ALA A 238 -16.16 -9.56 0.14
C ALA A 238 -14.73 -10.08 -0.08
N GLN A 239 -13.97 -9.38 -0.93
CA GLN A 239 -12.58 -9.71 -1.22
C GLN A 239 -11.67 -9.49 0.00
N SER A 240 -11.82 -8.36 0.69
CA SER A 240 -11.02 -8.04 1.89
C SER A 240 -11.29 -9.02 3.03
N GLN A 241 -12.56 -9.33 3.31
CA GLN A 241 -12.95 -10.30 4.34
C GLN A 241 -12.48 -11.72 4.00
N ARG A 242 -12.50 -12.09 2.71
CA ARG A 242 -12.00 -13.39 2.26
C ARG A 242 -10.50 -13.53 2.47
N LEU A 243 -9.72 -12.52 2.10
CA LEU A 243 -8.27 -12.55 2.29
C LEU A 243 -7.91 -12.54 3.78
N GLU A 244 -8.58 -11.72 4.60
CA GLU A 244 -8.43 -11.73 6.05
C GLU A 244 -8.66 -13.12 6.65
N ALA A 245 -9.77 -13.78 6.30
CA ALA A 245 -10.11 -15.09 6.84
C ALA A 245 -9.04 -16.15 6.53
N LEU A 246 -8.52 -16.17 5.30
CA LEU A 246 -7.46 -17.11 4.89
C LEU A 246 -6.13 -16.81 5.56
N LEU A 247 -5.78 -15.54 5.75
CA LEU A 247 -4.57 -15.15 6.48
C LEU A 247 -4.65 -15.59 7.94
N ILE A 248 -5.79 -15.36 8.61
CA ILE A 248 -6.04 -15.80 9.99
C ILE A 248 -5.96 -17.33 10.10
N GLU A 249 -6.58 -18.07 9.15
CA GLU A 249 -6.50 -19.54 9.10
C GLU A 249 -5.05 -20.03 8.98
N ALA A 250 -4.23 -19.33 8.18
CA ALA A 250 -2.80 -19.56 8.05
C ALA A 250 -1.95 -18.98 9.19
N LYS A 251 -2.58 -18.49 10.27
CA LYS A 251 -1.94 -17.88 11.45
C LYS A 251 -1.11 -16.63 11.15
N VAL A 252 -1.43 -15.94 10.06
CA VAL A 252 -0.89 -14.62 9.72
C VAL A 252 -1.80 -13.55 10.33
N PRO A 253 -1.30 -12.62 11.17
CA PRO A 253 -2.12 -11.54 11.71
C PRO A 253 -2.71 -10.69 10.58
N ALA A 254 -4.04 -10.54 10.56
CA ALA A 254 -4.72 -9.74 9.56
C ALA A 254 -5.97 -9.07 10.17
N THR A 255 -6.24 -7.85 9.74
CA THR A 255 -7.45 -7.10 10.09
C THR A 255 -8.04 -6.47 8.82
N ALA A 256 -9.32 -6.68 8.56
CA ALA A 256 -10.07 -5.95 7.54
C ALA A 256 -10.92 -4.84 8.16
N TYR A 257 -10.63 -3.60 7.79
CA TYR A 257 -11.31 -2.41 8.30
C TYR A 257 -12.08 -1.68 7.19
N GLY A 258 -13.39 -1.56 7.38
CA GLY A 258 -14.29 -0.89 6.44
C GLY A 258 -14.58 0.56 6.83
N LYS A 259 -14.19 1.53 6.00
CA LYS A 259 -14.53 2.97 6.21
C LYS A 259 -15.84 3.34 5.52
N SER A 260 -16.94 3.40 6.26
CA SER A 260 -18.30 3.61 5.72
C SER A 260 -18.55 5.00 5.11
N ASP A 261 -18.04 6.07 5.72
CA ASP A 261 -18.15 7.43 5.17
C ASP A 261 -17.00 7.73 4.19
N SER A 262 -17.04 7.07 3.02
CA SER A 262 -16.02 7.20 1.99
C SER A 262 -16.53 6.74 0.62
N ASN A 263 -15.60 6.54 -0.31
CA ASN A 263 -15.75 5.78 -1.55
C ASN A 263 -14.36 5.31 -2.03
N HIS A 264 -14.30 4.64 -3.18
CA HIS A 264 -13.06 4.09 -3.73
C HIS A 264 -11.90 5.10 -3.81
N SER A 265 -12.17 6.31 -4.31
CA SER A 265 -11.15 7.36 -4.46
C SER A 265 -10.88 8.09 -3.15
N ARG A 266 -11.93 8.43 -2.38
CA ARG A 266 -11.80 9.15 -1.11
C ARG A 266 -11.01 8.35 -0.09
N LEU A 267 -11.23 7.04 -0.01
CA LEU A 267 -10.47 6.18 0.90
C LEU A 267 -8.95 6.27 0.63
N ASN A 268 -8.50 6.31 -0.62
CA ASN A 268 -7.09 6.50 -0.95
C ASN A 268 -6.58 7.92 -0.71
N ASN A 269 -7.38 8.93 -1.10
CA ASN A 269 -6.97 10.33 -1.08
C ASN A 269 -6.99 10.94 0.33
N ASP A 270 -7.82 10.39 1.21
CA ASP A 270 -7.97 10.84 2.59
C ASP A 270 -6.95 10.18 3.52
N LEU A 271 -6.26 9.11 3.10
CA LEU A 271 -5.19 8.51 3.89
C LEU A 271 -4.08 9.53 4.17
N GLY A 272 -3.88 9.80 5.46
CA GLY A 272 -3.00 10.82 6.01
C GLY A 272 -3.71 12.08 6.50
N LYS A 273 -5.01 12.26 6.23
CA LYS A 273 -5.74 13.41 6.78
C LYS A 273 -5.90 13.27 8.30
N PRO A 274 -5.80 14.37 9.07
CA PRO A 274 -6.16 14.37 10.47
C PRO A 274 -7.60 13.86 10.66
N ASP A 275 -7.84 13.14 11.76
CA ASP A 275 -9.14 12.61 12.17
C ASP A 275 -9.81 11.64 11.18
N ASP A 276 -9.13 11.22 10.10
CA ASP A 276 -9.63 10.20 9.19
C ASP A 276 -9.51 8.80 9.84
N PRO A 277 -10.63 8.08 10.05
CA PRO A 277 -10.57 6.80 10.77
C PRO A 277 -9.70 5.73 10.10
N ALA A 278 -9.56 5.72 8.77
CA ALA A 278 -8.68 4.76 8.11
C ALA A 278 -7.20 5.11 8.32
N THR A 279 -6.89 6.40 8.42
CA THR A 279 -5.55 6.90 8.80
C THR A 279 -5.18 6.51 10.22
N GLU A 280 -6.11 6.62 11.17
CA GLU A 280 -5.92 6.15 12.55
C GLU A 280 -5.60 4.65 12.61
N GLU A 281 -6.35 3.81 11.89
CA GLU A 281 -6.07 2.38 11.81
C GLU A 281 -4.72 2.08 11.15
N MET A 282 -4.36 2.80 10.09
CA MET A 282 -3.04 2.70 9.46
C MET A 282 -1.92 3.02 10.45
N TYR A 283 -2.05 4.08 11.25
CA TYR A 283 -1.05 4.44 12.25
C TYR A 283 -0.95 3.43 13.38
N LYS A 284 -2.07 2.94 13.91
CA LYS A 284 -2.07 1.88 14.93
C LYS A 284 -1.33 0.63 14.44
N PHE A 285 -1.59 0.23 13.20
CA PHE A 285 -0.93 -0.92 12.58
C PHE A 285 0.57 -0.69 12.42
N LEU A 286 0.97 0.46 11.89
CA LEU A 286 2.39 0.81 11.71
C LEU A 286 3.14 0.90 13.04
N ASP A 287 2.58 1.61 14.03
CA ASP A 287 3.23 1.85 15.32
C ASP A 287 3.45 0.55 16.11
N ALA A 288 2.49 -0.38 16.04
CA ALA A 288 2.62 -1.70 16.65
C ALA A 288 3.76 -2.54 16.07
N LEU A 289 4.19 -2.25 14.83
CA LEU A 289 5.18 -3.03 14.08
C LEU A 289 6.55 -2.34 13.98
N VAL A 290 6.60 -1.02 14.19
CA VAL A 290 7.86 -0.25 14.24
C VAL A 290 8.47 -0.25 15.65
N GLY A 291 7.67 -0.34 16.71
CA GLY A 291 8.12 -0.26 18.11
C GLY A 291 8.65 -1.55 18.74
N GLY A 292 8.70 -2.66 17.99
CA GLY A 292 9.26 -3.93 18.48
C GLY A 292 10.75 -4.05 18.15
N GLU A 293 11.61 -3.53 19.02
CA GLU A 293 13.05 -3.88 19.08
C GLU A 293 13.29 -5.01 20.10
#